data_AF-A0A4Y5ZTC3-F1
#
_entry.id   AF-A0A4Y5ZTC3-F1
#
_cell.length_a   1.000
_cell.length_b   1.000
_cell.length_c   1.000
_cell.angle_alpha   90.00
_cell.angle_beta   90.00
_cell.angle_gamma   90.00
#
_symmetry.space_group_name_H-M   'P 1'
#
loop_
_entity.id
_entity.type
_entity.pdbx_description
1 polymer ?
#
loop_
_entity_poly.entity_id
_entity_poly.type
_entity_poly.pdbx_seq_one_letter_code
_entity_poly.pdbx_strand_id
1 'polypeptide(L)' 'MLTARGSELDRVLGLELGADDYLPKPFNDRELVARIRAILRRSHWSEQQQNTDNSSPTLEVDS' A
#
# COMPACT_ATOMS: atom_id res chain seq x y z
N MET A 1 -3.52 6.92 -14.99
CA MET A 1 -2.95 7.03 -16.36
C MET A 1 -2.10 5.78 -16.60
N LEU A 2 -2.55 4.82 -17.44
CA LEU A 2 -1.86 3.54 -17.69
C LEU A 2 -0.81 3.69 -18.82
N THR A 3 0.04 4.71 -18.74
CA THR A 3 1.10 4.94 -19.73
C THR A 3 2.22 5.80 -19.13
N ALA A 4 3.42 5.24 -19.07
CA ALA A 4 4.66 5.90 -19.51
C ALA A 4 5.72 4.81 -19.70
N ARG A 5 6.77 5.10 -20.47
CA ARG A 5 7.76 4.12 -20.94
C ARG A 5 8.38 3.37 -19.75
N GLY A 6 8.93 2.18 -20.01
CA GLY A 6 9.53 1.35 -18.96
C GLY A 6 10.84 1.86 -18.38
N SER A 7 11.09 3.18 -18.41
CA SER A 7 12.29 3.75 -17.83
C SER A 7 12.16 3.80 -16.31
N GLU A 8 13.30 3.72 -15.63
CA GLU A 8 13.36 3.89 -14.18
C GLU A 8 12.83 5.26 -13.75
N LEU A 9 13.09 6.29 -14.55
CA LEU A 9 12.64 7.66 -14.29
C LEU A 9 11.11 7.76 -14.25
N ASP A 10 10.41 7.11 -15.19
CA ASP A 10 8.95 7.12 -15.22
C ASP A 10 8.34 6.44 -13.98
N ARG A 11 9.02 5.42 -13.46
CA ARG A 11 8.62 4.73 -12.23
C ARG A 11 8.81 5.60 -11.00
N VAL A 12 9.97 6.24 -10.88
CA VAL A 12 10.27 7.14 -9.76
C VAL A 12 9.29 8.30 -9.74
N LEU A 13 9.09 8.96 -10.88
CA LEU A 13 8.18 10.09 -10.99
C LEU A 13 6.72 9.68 -10.66
N GLY A 14 6.28 8.51 -11.15
CA GLY A 14 4.94 8.00 -10.84
C GLY A 14 4.73 7.82 -9.33
N LEU A 15 5.72 7.27 -8.63
CA LEU A 15 5.66 7.09 -7.18
C LEU A 15 5.74 8.43 -6.43
N GLU A 16 6.59 9.36 -6.85
CA GLU A 16 6.70 10.71 -6.25
C GLU A 16 5.41 11.52 -6.39
N LEU A 17 4.69 11.34 -7.50
CA LEU A 17 3.38 11.95 -7.73
C LEU A 17 2.25 11.30 -6.90
N GLY A 18 2.57 10.30 -6.07
CA GLY A 18 1.65 9.66 -5.14
C GLY A 18 1.00 8.38 -5.67
N ALA A 19 1.59 7.71 -6.67
CA ALA A 19 1.11 6.38 -7.06
C ALA A 19 1.41 5.35 -5.96
N ASP A 20 0.43 4.51 -5.66
CA ASP A 20 0.56 3.38 -4.73
C ASP A 20 1.49 2.26 -5.21
N ASP A 21 1.59 2.10 -6.53
CA ASP A 21 2.50 1.20 -7.22
C ASP A 21 2.66 1.65 -8.68
N TYR A 22 3.75 1.22 -9.31
CA TYR A 22 4.04 1.52 -10.71
C TYR A 22 4.63 0.28 -11.40
N LEU A 23 3.96 -0.17 -12.47
CA LEU A 23 4.30 -1.37 -13.24
C LEU A 23 4.49 -1.03 -14.73
N PRO A 24 5.73 -0.99 -15.24
CA PRO A 24 6.00 -0.71 -16.65
C PRO A 24 5.71 -1.91 -17.57
N LYS A 25 5.39 -1.64 -18.84
CA LYS A 25 5.23 -2.69 -19.87
C LYS A 25 6.58 -3.07 -20.53
N PRO A 26 6.74 -4.32 -21.01
CA PRO A 26 5.78 -5.42 -20.91
C PRO A 26 5.84 -6.09 -19.53
N PHE A 27 4.68 -6.36 -18.95
CA PHE A 27 4.52 -7.15 -17.73
C PHE A 27 3.68 -8.38 -18.04
N ASN A 28 3.75 -9.39 -17.17
CA ASN A 28 2.90 -10.57 -17.28
C ASN A 28 1.69 -10.48 -16.35
N ASP A 29 0.63 -11.22 -16.66
CA ASP A 29 -0.62 -11.21 -15.89
C ASP A 29 -0.43 -11.59 -14.43
N ARG A 30 0.52 -12.51 -14.14
CA ARG A 30 0.80 -12.95 -12.77
C ARG A 30 1.41 -11.83 -11.93
N GLU A 31 2.31 -11.04 -12.52
CA GLU A 31 2.93 -9.89 -11.87
C GLU A 31 1.89 -8.83 -11.53
N LEU A 32 1.00 -8.51 -12.47
CA LEU A 32 -0.10 -7.57 -12.24
C LEU A 32 -1.00 -8.05 -11.10
N VAL A 33 -1.44 -9.31 -11.14
CA VAL A 33 -2.31 -9.89 -10.09
C VAL A 33 -1.61 -9.92 -8.73
N ALA A 34 -0.33 -10.26 -8.68
CA ALA A 34 0.45 -10.29 -7.43
C ALA A 34 0.53 -8.90 -6.78
N ARG A 35 0.76 -7.87 -7.60
CA ARG A 35 0.85 -6.47 -7.15
C ARG A 35 -0.48 -5.93 -6.63
N ILE A 36 -1.57 -6.17 -7.37
CA ILE A 36 -2.92 -5.82 -6.90
C ILE A 36 -3.21 -6.47 -5.55
N ARG A 37 -2.91 -7.77 -5.40
CA ARG A 37 -3.09 -8.47 -4.12
C ARG A 37 -2.24 -7.88 -3.00
N ALA A 38 -1.02 -7.41 -3.29
CA ALA A 38 -0.16 -6.78 -2.30
C ALA A 38 -0.73 -5.44 -1.81
N ILE A 39 -1.22 -4.61 -2.74
CA ILE A 39 -1.87 -3.33 -2.41
C ILE A 39 -3.13 -3.57 -1.56
N LEU A 40 -4.00 -4.49 -1.97
CA LEU A 40 -5.22 -4.79 -1.22
C LEU A 40 -4.94 -5.33 0.19
N ARG A 41 -3.93 -6.19 0.36
CA ARG A 41 -3.52 -6.64 1.70
C ARG A 41 -3.14 -5.45 2.57
N ARG A 42 -2.31 -4.52 2.06
CA ARG A 42 -1.88 -3.33 2.81
C ARG A 42 -3.06 -2.53 3.33
N SER A 43 -4.13 -2.37 2.54
CA SER A 43 -5.34 -1.68 2.99
C SER A 43 -6.01 -2.36 4.19
N HIS A 44 -6.08 -3.70 4.19
CA HIS A 44 -6.67 -4.45 5.31
C HIS A 44 -5.81 -4.44 6.59
N TRP A 45 -4.48 -4.38 6.46
CA TRP A 45 -3.59 -4.28 7.63
C TRP A 45 -3.72 -2.94 8.35
N SER A 46 -4.01 -1.85 7.63
CA SER A 46 -4.20 -0.52 8.22
C SER A 46 -5.44 -0.44 9.13
N GLU A 47 -6.51 -1.17 8.81
CA GLU A 47 -7.75 -1.21 9.61
C GLU A 47 -7.57 -1.98 10.92
N GLN A 48 -6.76 -3.05 10.91
CA GLN A 48 -6.54 -3.87 12.11
C GLN A 48 -5.67 -3.19 13.17
N GLN A 49 -4.71 -2.34 12.77
CA GLN A 49 -3.84 -1.64 13.72
C GLN A 49 -4.56 -0.51 14.46
N GLN A 50 -5.56 0.14 13.86
CA GLN A 50 -6.34 1.19 14.54
C GLN A 50 -7.21 0.64 15.68
N ASN A 51 -7.58 -0.64 15.64
CA ASN A 51 -8.46 -1.23 16.66
C ASN A 51 -7.71 -1.65 17.93
N THR A 52 -6.38 -1.78 17.87
CA THR A 52 -5.57 -2.20 19.04
C THR A 52 -5.13 -1.02 19.92
N ASP A 53 -5.03 0.19 19.37
CA ASP A 53 -4.61 1.39 20.13
C ASP A 53 -5.73 2.02 20.98
N ASN A 54 -7.00 1.67 20.72
CA ASN A 54 -8.14 2.20 21.48
C ASN A 54 -8.46 1.40 22.76
N SER A 55 -7.63 0.41 23.09
CA SER A 55 -7.71 -0.39 24.32
C SER A 55 -6.74 0.14 25.38
N SER A 56 -6.74 1.45 25.63
CA SER A 56 -5.99 1.99 26.76
C SER A 56 -6.64 1.45 28.05
N PRO A 57 -5.94 0.69 28.91
CA PRO A 57 -6.49 0.31 30.19
C PRO A 57 -6.60 1.59 31.03
N THR A 58 -7.83 2.02 31.31
CA THR A 58 -8.10 2.98 32.38
C THR A 58 -7.49 2.38 33.64
N LEU A 59 -6.37 2.93 34.10
CA LEU A 59 -5.81 2.59 35.39
C LEU A 59 -6.85 3.02 36.43
N GLU A 60 -7.64 2.06 36.91
CA GLU A 60 -8.39 2.18 38.16
C GLU A 60 -7.35 2.42 39.25
N VAL A 61 -7.14 3.69 39.59
CA VAL A 61 -6.41 4.09 40.78
C VAL A 61 -7.35 3.82 41.95
N ASP A 62 -7.28 2.61 42.50
CA ASP A 62 -7.88 2.26 43.77
C ASP A 62 -7.06 2.91 44.89
N SER A 63 -7.58 3.97 45.51
CA SER A 63 -7.33 4.47 46.88
C SER A 63 -8.06 5.79 47.14
#